data_AF-A0A967VVP2-F1
#
_entry.id   AF-A0A967VVP2-F1
#
_cell.length_a   1.000
_cell.length_b   1.000
_cell.length_c   1.000
_cell.angle_alpha   90.00
_cell.angle_beta   90.00
_cell.angle_gamma   90.00
#
_symmetry.space_group_name_H-M   'P 1'
#
loop_
_entity.id
_entity.type
_entity.pdbx_description
1 polymer ?
#
loop_
_entity_poly.entity_id
_entity_poly.type
_entity_poly.pdbx_seq_one_letter_code
_entity_poly.pdbx_strand_id
1 'polypeptide(L)' 'ESSGGEASTILLDDITVTGLYNPENYWVKAGGPSGGMGYDVRFGSADRQDMFVTDNYAGVYKSNDGGNTWY' A
#
# COMPACT_ATOMS: atom_id res chain seq x y z
N GLU A 1 55.42 -12.19 24.14
CA GLU A 1 55.21 -12.39 22.69
C GLU A 1 53.76 -12.07 22.38
N SER A 2 53.50 -11.16 21.44
CA SER A 2 52.16 -10.79 21.01
C SER A 2 51.85 -11.59 19.75
N SER A 3 51.00 -12.61 19.87
CA SER A 3 50.47 -13.33 18.71
C SER A 3 49.40 -12.45 18.05
N GLY A 4 49.86 -11.58 17.13
CA GLY A 4 48.97 -10.84 16.25
C GLY A 4 48.24 -11.82 15.34
N GLY A 5 46.97 -12.11 15.65
CA GLY A 5 46.12 -12.89 14.78
C GLY A 5 45.88 -12.09 13.50
N GLU A 6 46.32 -12.61 12.35
CA GLU A 6 46.07 -11.96 11.08
C GLU A 6 44.57 -12.00 10.76
N ALA A 7 44.01 -10.83 10.43
CA ALA A 7 42.65 -10.73 9.96
C ALA A 7 42.55 -11.38 8.57
N SER A 8 41.65 -12.36 8.42
CA SER A 8 41.37 -13.00 7.13
C SER A 8 40.34 -12.19 6.35
N THR A 9 40.64 -11.89 5.08
CA THR A 9 39.75 -11.16 4.17
C THR A 9 39.29 -12.08 3.03
N ILE A 10 38.02 -12.00 2.66
CA ILE A 10 37.49 -12.61 1.43
C ILE A 10 36.89 -11.53 0.52
N LEU A 11 37.20 -11.61 -0.77
CA LEU A 11 36.60 -10.79 -1.81
C LEU A 11 35.56 -11.64 -2.56
N LEU A 12 34.33 -11.17 -2.59
CA LEU A 12 33.22 -11.82 -3.28
C LEU A 12 32.80 -10.94 -4.47
N ASP A 13 32.55 -11.58 -5.59
CA ASP A 13 31.90 -10.98 -6.76
C ASP A 13 30.80 -11.94 -7.25
N ASP A 14 29.89 -11.46 -8.09
CA ASP A 14 28.77 -12.23 -8.65
C ASP A 14 27.82 -12.87 -7.61
N ILE A 15 27.23 -12.04 -6.75
CA ILE A 15 26.22 -12.51 -5.78
C ILE A 15 24.87 -12.62 -6.46
N THR A 16 24.33 -13.84 -6.56
CA THR A 16 22.95 -14.09 -6.98
C THR A 16 22.08 -14.45 -5.77
N VAL A 17 21.10 -13.61 -5.48
CA VAL A 17 20.09 -13.88 -4.47
C VAL A 17 18.87 -14.51 -5.15
N THR A 18 18.45 -15.68 -4.71
CA THR A 18 17.24 -16.34 -5.20
C THR A 18 16.20 -16.45 -4.08
N GLY A 19 14.93 -16.36 -4.45
CA GLY A 19 13.80 -16.46 -3.54
C GLY A 19 12.49 -16.48 -4.32
N LEU A 20 11.42 -16.95 -3.68
CA LEU A 20 10.09 -16.85 -4.26
C LEU A 20 9.68 -15.38 -4.29
N TYR A 21 9.65 -14.78 -5.48
CA TYR A 21 8.93 -13.52 -5.67
C TYR A 21 7.45 -13.87 -5.55
N ASN A 22 6.81 -13.51 -4.44
CA ASN A 22 5.36 -13.58 -4.36
C ASN A 22 4.80 -12.35 -5.08
N PRO A 23 4.30 -12.48 -6.33
CA PRO A 23 3.74 -11.35 -7.05
C PRO A 23 2.49 -10.79 -6.36
N GLU A 24 1.90 -11.54 -5.42
CA GLU A 24 0.64 -11.21 -4.74
C GLU A 24 0.78 -10.29 -3.52
N ASN A 25 1.90 -9.59 -3.37
CA ASN A 25 2.01 -8.57 -2.32
C ASN A 25 1.24 -7.29 -2.71
N TYR A 26 -0.08 -7.40 -2.87
CA TYR A 26 -0.97 -6.26 -3.06
C TYR A 26 -1.60 -5.87 -1.73
N TRP A 27 -1.61 -4.58 -1.43
CA TRP A 27 -2.37 -4.07 -0.31
C TRP A 27 -3.86 -4.28 -0.56
N VAL A 28 -4.48 -5.11 0.27
CA VAL A 28 -5.93 -5.32 0.25
C VAL A 28 -6.58 -4.54 1.38
N LYS A 29 -7.72 -3.89 1.10
CA LYS A 29 -8.55 -3.34 2.17
C LYS A 29 -9.10 -4.49 3.00
N ALA A 30 -8.72 -4.56 4.27
CA ALA A 30 -9.16 -5.64 5.17
C ALA A 30 -10.62 -5.52 5.62
N GLY A 31 -11.37 -4.52 5.13
CA GLY A 31 -12.75 -4.29 5.55
C GLY A 31 -12.89 -4.06 7.05
N GLY A 32 -11.94 -3.32 7.65
CA GLY A 32 -11.91 -3.00 9.08
C GLY A 32 -13.24 -2.43 9.61
N PRO A 33 -13.37 -2.21 10.93
CA PRO A 33 -14.63 -1.71 11.51
C PRO A 33 -15.12 -0.47 10.75
N SER A 34 -16.45 -0.27 10.69
CA SER A 34 -17.02 0.83 9.91
C SER A 34 -16.23 2.12 10.18
N GLY A 35 -15.73 2.73 9.10
CA GLY A 35 -14.92 3.95 9.17
C GLY A 35 -15.66 5.11 9.85
N GLY A 36 -14.96 6.24 9.97
CA GLY A 36 -15.50 7.43 10.62
C GLY A 36 -16.78 7.97 9.98
N MET A 37 -17.29 9.06 10.55
CA MET A 37 -18.47 9.72 9.98
C MET A 37 -18.08 10.42 8.67
N GLY A 38 -18.60 9.90 7.55
CA GLY A 38 -18.52 10.59 6.26
C GLY A 38 -19.25 11.92 6.32
N TYR A 39 -18.57 13.00 5.91
CA TYR A 39 -19.13 14.36 6.07
C TYR A 39 -19.93 14.82 4.85
N ASP A 40 -19.49 14.47 3.64
CA ASP A 40 -20.03 15.07 2.43
C ASP A 40 -19.77 14.20 1.19
N VAL A 41 -20.71 14.20 0.25
CA VAL A 41 -20.64 13.47 -1.01
C VAL A 41 -20.75 14.46 -2.17
N ARG A 42 -19.75 14.46 -3.05
CA ARG A 42 -19.67 15.39 -4.19
C ARG A 42 -19.62 14.65 -5.52
N PHE A 43 -20.38 15.15 -6.49
CA PHE A 43 -20.32 14.67 -7.88
C PHE A 43 -19.11 15.31 -8.59
N GLY A 44 -18.29 14.49 -9.24
CA GLY A 44 -17.19 14.92 -10.10
C GLY A 44 -17.60 15.13 -11.56
N SER A 45 -18.74 14.56 -11.97
CA SER A 45 -19.24 14.59 -13.34
C SER A 45 -20.76 14.85 -13.39
N ALA A 46 -21.25 15.30 -14.56
CA ALA A 46 -22.67 15.59 -14.76
C ALA A 46 -23.55 14.33 -14.78
N ASP A 47 -23.00 13.20 -15.22
CA ASP A 47 -23.67 11.88 -15.22
C ASP A 47 -23.69 11.22 -13.83
N ARG A 48 -23.10 11.87 -12.83
CA ARG A 48 -23.03 11.46 -11.42
C ARG A 48 -22.39 10.09 -11.19
N GLN A 49 -21.64 9.57 -12.17
CA GLN A 49 -20.91 8.32 -12.01
C GLN A 49 -19.67 8.52 -11.15
N ASP A 50 -18.92 9.59 -11.41
CA ASP A 50 -17.77 9.96 -10.59
C ASP A 50 -18.24 10.69 -9.33
N MET A 51 -17.95 10.12 -8.16
CA MET A 51 -18.31 10.68 -6.85
C MET A 51 -17.14 10.61 -5.88
N PHE A 52 -17.11 11.53 -4.92
CA PHE A 52 -16.10 11.60 -3.86
C PHE A 52 -16.74 11.75 -2.49
N VAL A 53 -16.23 11.05 -1.48
CA VAL A 53 -16.63 11.21 -0.08
C VAL A 53 -15.41 11.38 0.82
N THR A 54 -15.50 12.27 1.80
CA THR A 54 -14.46 12.45 2.82
C THR A 54 -14.85 11.78 4.14
N ASP A 55 -13.92 11.02 4.70
CA ASP A 55 -13.99 10.40 6.01
C ASP A 55 -12.98 11.05 6.96
N ASN A 56 -13.30 11.08 8.27
CA ASN A 56 -12.45 11.74 9.25
C ASN A 56 -11.15 10.99 9.56
N TYR A 57 -11.09 9.66 9.36
CA TYR A 57 -9.92 8.84 9.66
C TYR A 57 -9.29 8.17 8.43
N ALA A 58 -10.08 7.91 7.40
CA ALA A 58 -9.70 7.11 6.25
C ALA A 58 -9.49 7.92 4.96
N GLY A 59 -9.64 9.25 5.02
CA GLY A 59 -9.28 10.16 3.93
C GLY A 59 -10.40 10.36 2.92
N VAL A 60 -10.08 10.24 1.63
CA VAL A 60 -11.04 10.46 0.54
C VAL A 60 -11.23 9.17 -0.23
N TYR A 61 -12.48 8.81 -0.49
CA TYR A 61 -12.83 7.69 -1.37
C TYR A 61 -13.45 8.19 -2.66
N LYS A 62 -13.20 7.46 -3.75
CA LYS A 62 -13.83 7.68 -5.05
C LYS A 62 -14.81 6.55 -5.36
N SER A 63 -15.92 6.90 -5.98
CA SER A 63 -16.78 5.99 -6.73
C SER A 63 -16.80 6.39 -8.21
N ASN A 64 -16.95 5.41 -9.09
CA ASN A 64 -17.15 5.57 -10.53
C ASN A 64 -18.44 4.88 -11.02
N ASP A 65 -19.31 4.47 -10.09
CA ASP A 65 -20.54 3.70 -10.34
C ASP A 65 -21.76 4.29 -9.62
N GLY A 66 -21.74 5.59 -9.36
CA GLY A 66 -22.85 6.29 -8.70
C GLY A 66 -22.98 5.98 -7.20
N GLY A 67 -21.89 5.59 -6.56
CA GLY A 67 -21.82 5.35 -5.11
C GLY A 67 -22.16 3.92 -4.69
N ASN A 68 -22.25 2.97 -5.62
CA ASN A 68 -22.46 1.56 -5.30
C ASN A 68 -21.20 0.93 -4.71
N THR A 69 -20.02 1.34 -5.17
CA THR A 69 -18.71 0.93 -4.63
C THR A 69 -17.77 2.12 -4.43
N TRP A 70 -16.84 2.00 -3.47
CA TRP A 70 -15.92 3.07 -3.05
C TRP A 70 -14.49 2.54 -2.86
N TYR A 71 -13.51 3.18 -3.50
CA TYR A 71 -12.08 2.81 -3.42
C TYR A 71 -11.18 3.97 -3.00
#